data_AF-A0A968XLW6-F1
#
_entry.id   AF-A0A968XLW6-F1
#
_cell.length_a   1.000
_cell.length_b   1.000
_cell.length_c   1.000
_cell.angle_alpha   90.00
_cell.angle_beta   90.00
_cell.angle_gamma   90.00
#
_symmetry.space_group_name_H-M   'P 1'
#
loop_
_entity.id
_entity.type
_entity.pdbx_description
1 polymer ?
#
loop_
_entity_poly.entity_id
_entity_poly.type
_entity_poly.pdbx_seq_one_letter_code
_entity_poly.pdbx_strand_id
1 'polypeptide(L)' 'MHQEDSFSVKIEKADGQKCERCWNYSIRVGEFEKYPTVCERCITALSEIEKSAAA' A
#
# COMPACT_ATOMS: atom_id res chain seq x y z
N MET A 1 -25.78 -21.40 -28.01
CA MET A 1 -24.32 -21.67 -27.96
C MET A 1 -23.70 -20.58 -27.11
N HIS A 2 -23.50 -20.84 -25.81
CA HIS A 2 -22.78 -19.90 -24.94
C HIS A 2 -21.32 -20.35 -24.94
N GLN A 3 -20.44 -19.46 -25.40
CA GLN A 3 -19.01 -19.69 -25.51
C GLN A 3 -18.41 -19.52 -24.11
N GLU A 4 -17.93 -20.61 -23.53
CA GLU A 4 -17.15 -20.57 -22.28
C GLU A 4 -15.72 -20.17 -22.63
N ASP A 5 -15.44 -18.87 -22.60
CA ASP A 5 -14.08 -18.37 -22.66
C ASP A 5 -13.32 -18.86 -21.41
N SER A 6 -12.24 -19.62 -21.63
CA SER A 6 -11.42 -20.16 -20.54
C SER A 6 -10.62 -19.03 -19.87
N PHE A 7 -11.08 -18.54 -18.73
CA PHE A 7 -10.33 -17.60 -17.89
C PHE A 7 -9.51 -18.37 -16.84
N SER A 8 -8.24 -17.97 -16.65
CA SER A 8 -7.38 -18.54 -15.63
C SER A 8 -6.88 -17.45 -14.67
N VAL A 9 -6.83 -17.78 -13.38
CA VAL A 9 -6.38 -16.89 -12.31
C VAL A 9 -5.13 -17.47 -11.68
N LYS A 10 -4.12 -16.62 -11.47
CA LYS A 10 -2.91 -16.96 -10.72
C LYS A 10 -2.82 -16.06 -9.50
N ILE A 11 -2.54 -16.67 -8.35
CA ILE A 11 -2.38 -15.97 -7.07
C ILE A 11 -0.95 -16.15 -6.60
N GLU A 12 -0.29 -15.03 -6.32
CA GLU A 12 1.11 -14.97 -5.87
C GLU A 12 1.26 -13.99 -4.72
N LYS A 13 2.35 -14.11 -3.95
CA LYS A 13 2.67 -13.12 -2.93
C LYS A 13 3.05 -11.80 -3.61
N ALA A 14 2.54 -10.70 -3.06
CA ALA A 14 2.91 -9.36 -3.50
C ALA A 14 4.36 -9.04 -3.07
N ASP A 15 5.05 -8.24 -3.88
CA ASP A 15 6.39 -7.76 -3.58
C ASP A 15 6.42 -6.71 -2.45
N GLY A 16 7.59 -6.54 -1.86
CA GLY A 16 7.82 -5.54 -0.83
C GLY A 16 7.36 -5.98 0.56
N GLN A 17 6.93 -5.02 1.38
CA GLN A 17 6.53 -5.26 2.77
C GLN A 17 5.14 -4.72 3.06
N LYS A 18 4.47 -5.32 4.04
CA LYS A 18 3.15 -4.88 4.52
C LYS A 18 3.29 -3.53 5.22
N CYS A 19 2.54 -2.53 4.75
CA CYS A 19 2.36 -1.26 5.46
C CYS A 19 1.51 -1.45 6.71
N GLU A 20 1.97 -1.01 7.88
CA GLU A 20 1.23 -1.19 9.15
C GLU A 20 -0.05 -0.33 9.24
N ARG A 21 -0.16 0.75 8.45
CA ARG A 21 -1.33 1.65 8.48
C ARG A 21 -2.47 1.21 7.56
N CYS A 22 -2.18 0.76 6.34
CA CYS A 22 -3.20 0.41 5.35
C CYS A 22 -3.18 -1.06 4.90
N TRP A 23 -2.26 -1.87 5.45
CA TRP A 23 -2.11 -3.31 5.19
C TRP A 23 -1.89 -3.71 3.72
N ASN A 24 -1.60 -2.75 2.85
CA ASN A 24 -1.16 -3.03 1.49
C ASN A 24 0.35 -3.33 1.49
N TYR A 25 0.78 -4.18 0.57
CA TYR A 25 2.19 -4.38 0.29
C TYR A 25 2.71 -3.27 -0.63
N SER A 26 3.87 -2.72 -0.30
CA SER A 26 4.60 -1.78 -1.16
C SER A 26 6.10 -2.04 -1.02
N ILE A 27 6.81 -1.92 -2.13
CA ILE A 27 8.29 -2.00 -2.18
C ILE A 27 8.96 -0.80 -1.50
N ARG A 28 8.19 0.26 -1.21
CA ARG A 28 8.68 1.52 -0.64
C ARG A 28 8.51 1.62 0.88
N VAL A 29 7.90 0.62 1.52
CA VAL A 29 7.90 0.54 2.99
C VAL A 29 9.36 0.46 3.46
N GLY A 30 9.73 1.31 4.43
CA GLY A 30 11.12 1.45 4.88
C GLY A 30 11.85 2.69 4.36
N GLU A 31 11.36 3.34 3.30
CA GLU A 31 12.05 4.50 2.69
C GLU A 31 11.89 5.81 3.48
N PHE A 32 10.93 5.91 4.39
CA PHE A 32 10.56 7.16 5.07
C PHE A 32 11.03 7.15 6.53
N GLU A 33 12.10 7.88 6.84
CA GLU A 33 12.73 7.89 8.18
C GLU A 33 11.78 8.22 9.32
N LYS A 34 10.87 9.19 9.12
CA LYS A 34 9.88 9.60 10.14
C LYS A 34 8.83 8.51 10.42
N TYR A 35 8.51 7.69 9.42
CA TYR A 35 7.51 6.62 9.51
C TYR A 35 8.02 5.37 8.75
N PRO A 36 8.98 4.62 9.32
CA PRO A 36 9.70 3.59 8.58
C PRO A 36 8.84 2.39 8.20
N THR A 37 7.66 2.22 8.81
CA THR A 37 6.78 1.07 8.58
C THR A 37 5.57 1.37 7.69
N VAL A 38 5.52 2.55 7.04
CA VAL A 38 4.40 2.97 6.20
C VAL A 38 4.79 3.12 4.73
N CYS A 39 3.81 2.98 3.85
CA CYS A 39 3.99 3.18 2.40
C CYS A 39 3.84 4.65 1.97
N GLU A 40 4.16 4.92 0.71
CA GLU A 40 4.12 6.23 0.05
C GLU A 40 2.73 6.89 0.07
N ARG A 41 1.65 6.10 0.13
CA ARG A 41 0.27 6.64 0.27
C ARG A 41 -0.01 7.12 1.70
N CYS A 42 0.51 6.39 2.68
CA CYS A 42 0.25 6.65 4.09
C CYS A 42 1.07 7.83 4.60
N ILE A 43 2.31 8.00 4.14
CA ILE A 43 3.12 9.16 4.50
C ILE A 43 2.44 10.48 4.09
N THR A 44 1.88 10.57 2.88
CA THR A 44 1.14 11.76 2.43
C THR A 44 -0.05 12.04 3.34
N ALA A 45 -0.87 11.02 3.65
CA ALA A 45 -2.02 11.19 4.52
C ALA A 45 -1.62 11.62 5.95
N LEU A 46 -0.55 11.04 6.50
CA LEU A 46 -0.04 11.41 7.81
C LEU A 46 0.47 12.85 7.82
N SER A 47 1.20 13.28 6.79
CA SER A 47 1.68 14.66 6.66
C SER A 47 0.52 15.67 6.61
N GLU A 48 -0.57 15.36 5.91
CA GLU A 48 -1.75 16.24 5.91
C GLU A 48 -2.44 16.30 7.27
N ILE A 49 -2.55 15.17 7.97
CA ILE A 49 -3.11 15.13 9.33
C ILE A 49 -2.27 15.97 10.29
N GLU A 50 -0.94 15.86 10.24
CA GLU A 50 -0.04 16.67 11.07
C GLU A 50 -0.19 18.17 10.80
N LYS A 51 -0.28 18.57 9.52
CA LYS A 51 -0.52 19.97 9.14
C LYS A 51 -1.85 20.47 9.70
N SER A 52 -2.90 19.66 9.61
CA SER A 52 -4.23 20.03 10.14
C SER A 52 -4.26 20.12 11.66
N ALA A 53 -3.47 19.30 12.35
CA ALA A 53 -3.38 19.32 13.81
C ALA A 53 -2.52 20.46 14.36
N ALA A 54 -1.65 21.04 13.52
CA ALA A 54 -0.78 22.17 13.87
C ALA A 54 -1.41 23.54 13.58
N ALA A 55 -2.57 23.59 12.92
CA ALA A 55 -3.36 24.78 12.65
C ALA A 55 -4.40 25.03 13.76
#